data_AF-A0A7G7G9M3-F1
#
_entry.id   AF-A0A7G7G9M3-F1
#
_cell.length_a   1.000
_cell.length_b   1.000
_cell.length_c   1.000
_cell.angle_alpha   90.00
_cell.angle_beta   90.00
_cell.angle_gamma   90.00
#
_symmetry.space_group_name_H-M   'P 1'
#
loop_
_entity.id
_entity.type
_entity.pdbx_description
1 polymer ?
#
loop_
_entity_poly.entity_id
_entity_poly.type
_entity_poly.pdbx_seq_one_letter_code
_entity_poly.pdbx_strand_id
1 'polypeptide(L)' 'MVGLLDHIFDNIDIQNLDRGKVDEYATYLKEINNQNLPLDKKVKFLLVRVRLQQRLIQLDICQNIFNHEFISYKKKK' A
#
# COMPACT_ATOMS: atom_id res chain seq x y z
N MET A 1 13.76 22.38 3.75
CA MET A 1 13.57 21.62 5.02
C MET A 1 12.71 20.42 4.70
N VAL A 2 13.27 19.21 4.80
CA VAL A 2 12.53 17.96 4.58
C VAL A 2 11.51 17.85 5.71
N GLY A 3 10.21 17.91 5.40
CA GLY A 3 9.18 17.81 6.43
C GLY A 3 9.06 16.37 6.93
N LEU A 4 8.48 16.17 8.11
CA LEU A 4 8.18 14.84 8.65
C LEU A 4 7.43 13.96 7.63
N LEU A 5 6.50 14.55 6.89
CA LEU A 5 5.77 13.92 5.78
C LEU A 5 6.69 13.43 4.65
N ASP A 6 7.68 14.23 4.26
CA ASP A 6 8.64 13.83 3.23
C ASP A 6 9.49 12.65 3.71
N HIS A 7 9.92 12.70 4.98
CA HIS A 7 10.68 11.61 5.59
C HIS A 7 9.86 10.32 5.67
N ILE A 8 8.57 10.41 6.00
CA ILE A 8 7.65 9.26 6.01
C ILE A 8 7.48 8.73 4.58
N PHE A 9 7.18 9.58 3.59
CA PHE A 9 6.98 9.15 2.21
C PHE A 9 8.23 8.50 1.60
N ASP A 10 9.42 8.98 1.95
CA ASP A 10 10.68 8.49 1.39
C ASP A 10 11.18 7.21 2.10
N ASN A 11 10.71 6.92 3.33
CA ASN A 11 11.20 5.79 4.14
C ASN A 11 10.16 4.69 4.40
N ILE A 12 8.93 4.81 3.89
CA ILE A 12 7.98 3.69 3.96
C ILE A 12 8.49 2.56 3.07
N ASP A 13 8.78 1.43 3.71
CA ASP A 13 9.09 0.18 3.02
C ASP A 13 7.81 -0.53 2.59
N ILE A 14 7.27 -0.09 1.44
CA ILE A 14 5.98 -0.56 0.90
C ILE A 14 5.99 -2.06 0.58
N GLN A 15 7.16 -2.63 0.27
CA GLN A 15 7.27 -4.04 -0.13
C GLN A 15 7.04 -5.01 1.03
N ASN A 16 7.36 -4.59 2.25
CA ASN A 16 7.21 -5.41 3.45
C ASN A 16 5.90 -5.17 4.21
N LEU A 17 5.00 -4.34 3.67
CA LEU A 17 3.70 -4.09 4.30
C LEU A 17 2.76 -5.29 4.09
N ASP A 18 2.10 -5.67 5.18
CA ASP A 18 0.94 -6.57 5.19
C ASP A 18 -0.36 -5.80 4.88
N ARG A 19 -1.46 -6.53 4.69
CA ARG A 19 -2.76 -5.94 4.32
C ARG A 19 -3.28 -4.95 5.38
N GLY A 20 -3.12 -5.27 6.67
CA GLY A 20 -3.59 -4.42 7.76
C GLY A 20 -2.81 -3.10 7.83
N LYS A 21 -1.50 -3.18 7.65
CA LYS A 21 -0.60 -2.02 7.56
C LYS A 21 -0.92 -1.16 6.34
N VAL A 22 -1.20 -1.75 5.18
CA VAL A 22 -1.62 -0.99 4.00
C VAL A 22 -2.91 -0.21 4.26
N ASP A 23 -3.88 -0.79 4.97
CA ASP A 23 -5.13 -0.11 5.34
C ASP A 23 -4.91 1.00 6.40
N GLU A 24 -4.04 0.77 7.38
CA GLU A 24 -3.61 1.81 8.33
C GLU A 24 -3.01 3.01 7.59
N TYR A 25 -2.07 2.76 6.66
CA TYR A 25 -1.47 3.81 5.84
C TYR A 25 -2.49 4.50 4.93
N ALA A 26 -3.45 3.76 4.35
CA ALA A 26 -4.51 4.35 3.53
C ALA A 26 -5.43 5.28 4.33
N THR A 27 -5.69 4.94 5.60
CA THR A 27 -6.48 5.77 6.53
C THR A 27 -5.72 7.05 6.88
N TYR A 28 -4.46 6.92 7.27
CA TYR A 28 -3.58 8.07 7.56
C TYR A 28 -3.46 9.02 6.36
N LEU A 29 -3.34 8.47 5.15
CA LEU A 29 -3.31 9.25 3.92
C LEU A 29 -4.64 10.00 3.66
N LYS A 30 -5.79 9.42 3.99
CA LYS A 30 -7.08 10.14 3.89
C LYS A 30 -7.13 11.36 4.81
N GLU A 31 -6.62 11.23 6.04
CA GLU A 31 -6.57 12.33 7.00
C GLU A 31 -5.67 13.47 6.50
N ILE A 32 -4.52 13.12 5.91
CA ILE A 32 -3.59 14.09 5.31
C ILE A 32 -4.21 14.79 4.09
N ASN A 33 -4.98 14.08 3.26
CA ASN A 33 -5.61 14.66 2.07
C ASN A 33 -6.68 15.72 2.39
N ASN A 34 -7.25 15.70 3.61
CA ASN A 34 -8.17 16.73 4.07
C ASN A 34 -7.45 18.04 4.45
N GLN A 35 -6.12 18.02 4.57
CA GLN A 35 -5.31 19.22 4.76
C GLN A 35 -4.98 19.83 3.40
N ASN A 36 -5.03 21.17 3.31
CA ASN A 36 -4.76 21.89 2.07
C ASN A 36 -3.26 21.86 1.75
N LEU A 37 -2.79 20.73 1.23
CA LEU A 37 -1.37 20.49 0.94
C LEU A 37 -0.91 21.31 -0.27
N PRO A 38 0.34 21.84 -0.24
CA PRO A 38 0.96 22.43 -1.40
C PRO A 38 1.21 21.38 -2.49
N LEU A 39 1.31 21.82 -3.74
CA LEU A 39 1.25 20.98 -4.94
C LEU A 39 2.36 19.90 -4.97
N ASP A 40 3.57 20.27 -4.54
CA ASP A 40 4.73 19.40 -4.40
C ASP A 40 4.43 18.20 -3.49
N LYS A 41 3.77 18.43 -2.35
CA LYS A 41 3.38 17.37 -1.42
C LYS A 41 2.21 16.54 -1.94
N LYS A 42 1.30 17.12 -2.72
CA LYS A 42 0.23 16.38 -3.39
C LYS A 42 0.77 15.36 -4.39
N VAL A 43 1.81 15.70 -5.14
CA VAL A 43 2.45 14.75 -6.08
C VAL A 43 3.06 13.57 -5.34
N LYS A 44 3.84 13.83 -4.28
CA LYS A 44 4.41 12.75 -3.44
C LYS A 44 3.34 11.88 -2.81
N PHE A 45 2.28 12.50 -2.28
CA PHE A 45 1.13 11.82 -1.73
C PHE A 45 0.47 10.86 -2.72
N LEU A 46 0.20 11.32 -3.95
CA LEU A 46 -0.41 10.50 -4.99
C LEU A 46 0.50 9.32 -5.36
N LEU A 47 1.81 9.54 -5.40
CA LEU A 47 2.80 8.51 -5.71
C LEU A 47 2.82 7.41 -4.64
N VAL A 48 2.81 7.76 -3.36
CA VAL A 48 2.72 6.81 -2.24
C VAL A 48 1.38 6.05 -2.28
N ARG A 49 0.28 6.74 -2.59
CA ARG A 49 -1.05 6.11 -2.71
C ARG A 49 -1.08 5.05 -3.80
N VAL A 50 -0.51 5.34 -4.97
CA VAL A 50 -0.42 4.37 -6.08
C VAL A 50 0.41 3.15 -5.67
N ARG A 51 1.55 3.36 -5.01
CA ARG A 51 2.41 2.26 -4.56
C ARG A 51 1.73 1.36 -3.52
N LEU A 52 0.97 1.93 -2.59
CA LEU A 52 0.18 1.16 -1.62
C LEU A 52 -0.93 0.34 -2.30
N GLN A 53 -1.61 0.91 -3.29
CA GLN A 53 -2.62 0.19 -4.08
C GLN A 53 -2.00 -0.96 -4.87
N GLN A 54 -0.84 -0.76 -5.48
CA GLN A 54 -0.10 -1.82 -6.16
C GLN A 54 0.28 -2.95 -5.19
N ARG A 55 0.72 -2.62 -3.98
CA ARG A 55 1.01 -3.62 -2.95
C ARG A 55 -0.24 -4.41 -2.55
N LEU A 56 -1.38 -3.75 -2.38
CA LEU A 56 -2.64 -4.41 -2.05
C LEU A 56 -3.06 -5.39 -3.16
N ILE A 57 -2.92 -4.98 -4.43
CA ILE A 57 -3.15 -5.86 -5.58
C ILE A 57 -2.18 -7.05 -5.58
N GLN A 58 -0.89 -6.84 -5.28
CA GLN A 58 0.08 -7.94 -5.16
C GLN A 58 -0.31 -8.94 -4.06
N LEU A 59 -0.76 -8.45 -2.91
CA LEU A 59 -1.24 -9.30 -1.81
C LEU A 59 -2.49 -10.08 -2.24
N ASP A 60 -3.45 -9.44 -2.90
CA ASP A 60 -4.66 -10.09 -3.42
C ASP A 60 -4.35 -11.15 -4.49
N ILE A 61 -3.45 -10.85 -5.43
CA ILE A 61 -3.00 -11.81 -6.45
C ILE A 61 -2.29 -12.98 -5.80
N CYS A 62 -1.36 -12.72 -4.87
CA CYS A 62 -0.62 -13.78 -4.17
C CYS A 62 -1.59 -14.70 -3.40
N GLN A 63 -2.56 -14.11 -2.70
CA GLN A 63 -3.58 -14.87 -1.97
C GLN A 63 -4.48 -15.70 -2.90
N ASN A 64 -4.82 -15.20 -4.09
CA ASN A 64 -5.56 -15.96 -5.09
C ASN A 64 -4.76 -17.08 -5.75
N ILE A 65 -3.46 -16.88 -6.00
CA ILE A 65 -2.56 -17.92 -6.52
C ILE A 65 -2.44 -19.06 -5.50
N PHE A 66 -2.23 -18.73 -4.22
CA PHE A 66 -2.23 -19.73 -3.14
C PHE A 66 -3.53 -20.52 -3.11
N ASN A 67 -4.69 -19.86 -3.16
CA ASN A 67 -5.98 -20.55 -3.18
C ASN A 67 -6.12 -21.50 -4.38
N HIS A 68 -5.61 -21.13 -5.55
CA HIS A 68 -5.69 -21.96 -6.74
C HIS A 68 -4.77 -23.20 -6.66
N GLU A 69 -3.57 -23.07 -6.09
CA GLU A 69 -2.67 -24.22 -5.87
C GLU A 69 -3.25 -25.21 -4.86
N PHE A 70 -3.83 -24.73 -3.75
CA PHE A 70 -4.46 -25.60 -2.74
C PHE A 70 -5.65 -26.41 -3.28
N ILE A 71 -6.44 -25.84 -4.19
CA ILE A 71 -7.56 -26.54 -4.85
C ILE A 71 -7.04 -27.64 -5.81
N SER A 72 -5.92 -27.39 -6.50
CA SER A 72 -5.31 -28.36 -7.41
C SER A 72 -4.72 -29.56 -6.65
N TYR A 73 -4.15 -29.34 -5.46
CA TYR A 73 -3.65 -30.42 -4.60
C TYR A 73 -4.76 -31.29 -3.99
N LYS A 74 -5.93 -30.73 -3.68
CA LYS A 74 -7.07 -31.50 -3.12
C LYS A 74 -7.80 -32.39 -4.14
N LYS A 75 -7.62 -32.19 -5.45
CA LYS A 75 -8.25 -33.02 -6.50
C LYS A 75 -7.43 -34.25 -6.91
N LYS A 76 -6.21 -34.43 -6.38
CA LYS A 76 -5.30 -35.55 -6.70
C LYS A 76 -5.14 -36.59 -5.57
N LYS A 77 -5.92 -36.50 -4.50
CA LYS A 77 -6.08 -37.53 -3.47
C LYS A 77 -7.54 -37.93 -3.38
#